data_AF-A0A960NQY0-F1
#
_entry.id   AF-A0A960NQY0-F1
#
_cell.length_a   1.000
_cell.length_b   1.000
_cell.length_c   1.000
_cell.angle_alpha   90.00
_cell.angle_beta   90.00
_cell.angle_gamma   90.00
#
_symmetry.space_group_name_H-M   'P 1'
#
loop_
_entity.id
_entity.type
_entity.pdbx_description
1 polymer ?
#
loop_
_entity_poly.entity_id
_entity_poly.type
_entity_poly.pdbx_seq_one_letter_code
_entity_poly.pdbx_strand_id
1 'polypeptide(L)'
;MQLTLPTGYHSWSQVVTDWGVRHAYLQTKRAPGCLSDYPHLVVPFVAEVSAVIRNKRLHVQAVQVTLACESVKEPAYDRAGGSNYLAVRSAMEIAQDRYLGAYCARHSSRDDSSSSDLNRLSSEMKRHQMAFYAVRRRHEPFVQKTCTAAARSYWSTRPVRGITDTFFADALPHTVAARMQRIHPPWWGLFFSRLQQTLVRGHPAEGLFLDELPRLRRAAKRKTLEALVTEWSEANADRLGWYTKIYDRALAKRAVKKAEQIAEFIDARAPGYRTSEGVRLTLHAELADRLATADPWPGTTSPFDSFALLSEHGDN
;
A
#
# COMPACT_ATOMS: atom_id res chain seq x y z
N MET A 1 -13.09 -8.24 -23.57
CA MET A 1 -11.70 -8.56 -23.19
C MET A 1 -11.68 -8.95 -21.71
N GLN A 2 -11.41 -10.22 -21.43
CA GLN A 2 -11.33 -10.74 -20.06
C GLN A 2 -9.95 -10.38 -19.48
N LEU A 3 -9.95 -9.79 -18.28
CA LEU A 3 -8.72 -9.57 -17.54
C LEU A 3 -8.44 -10.84 -16.74
N THR A 4 -7.42 -11.57 -17.16
CA THR A 4 -6.95 -12.77 -16.48
C THR A 4 -5.52 -12.53 -16.05
N LEU A 5 -5.22 -12.78 -14.78
CA LEU A 5 -3.86 -12.67 -14.28
C LEU A 5 -2.98 -13.76 -14.90
N PRO A 6 -1.71 -13.46 -15.26
CA PRO A 6 -0.77 -14.50 -15.63
C PRO A 6 -0.57 -15.48 -14.48
N THR A 7 -0.35 -16.76 -14.78
CA THR A 7 0.06 -17.77 -13.78
C THR A 7 1.20 -17.25 -12.92
N GLY A 8 1.11 -17.43 -11.61
CA GLY A 8 2.12 -16.99 -10.64
C GLY A 8 1.99 -15.54 -10.17
N TYR A 9 0.99 -14.79 -10.66
CA TYR A 9 0.68 -13.44 -10.20
C TYR A 9 -0.62 -13.41 -9.39
N HIS A 10 -0.62 -12.65 -8.30
CA HIS A 10 -1.78 -12.49 -7.42
C HIS A 10 -2.52 -11.16 -7.61
N SER A 11 -1.91 -10.20 -8.31
CA SER A 11 -2.52 -8.89 -8.60
C SER A 11 -1.98 -8.26 -9.88
N TRP A 12 -2.78 -7.41 -10.51
CA TRP A 12 -2.37 -6.56 -11.62
C TRP A 12 -1.37 -5.50 -11.18
N SER A 13 -1.40 -5.09 -9.90
CA SER A 13 -0.38 -4.24 -9.30
C SER A 13 1.01 -4.88 -9.41
N GLN A 14 1.12 -6.18 -9.14
CA GLN A 14 2.35 -6.93 -9.33
C GLN A 14 2.77 -6.96 -10.81
N VAL A 15 1.87 -7.33 -11.72
CA VAL A 15 2.16 -7.39 -13.18
C VAL A 15 2.66 -6.04 -13.72
N VAL A 16 1.98 -4.94 -13.39
CA VAL A 16 2.30 -3.61 -13.94
C VAL A 16 3.64 -3.10 -13.40
N THR A 17 3.93 -3.31 -12.10
CA THR A 17 5.20 -2.90 -11.53
C THR A 17 6.36 -3.75 -12.04
N ASP A 18 6.22 -5.07 -12.06
CA ASP A 18 7.23 -5.99 -12.59
C ASP A 18 7.56 -5.67 -14.06
N TRP A 19 6.54 -5.39 -14.87
CA TRP A 19 6.73 -4.94 -16.24
C TRP A 19 7.54 -3.64 -16.33
N GLY A 20 7.26 -2.66 -15.45
CA GLY A 20 7.98 -1.38 -15.42
C GLY A 20 9.45 -1.55 -15.05
N VAL A 21 9.73 -2.37 -14.03
CA VAL A 21 11.09 -2.68 -13.58
C VAL A 21 11.85 -3.48 -14.62
N ARG A 22 11.23 -4.51 -15.22
CA ARG A 22 11.77 -5.27 -16.36
C ARG A 22 12.10 -4.34 -17.53
N HIS A 23 11.20 -3.44 -17.89
CA HIS A 23 11.42 -2.52 -19.00
C HIS A 23 12.63 -1.59 -18.74
N ALA A 24 12.76 -1.06 -17.53
CA ALA A 24 13.91 -0.26 -17.13
C ALA A 24 15.22 -1.07 -17.17
N TYR A 25 15.20 -2.32 -16.70
CA TYR A 25 16.35 -3.23 -16.79
C TYR A 25 16.80 -3.43 -18.24
N LEU A 26 15.88 -3.79 -19.14
CA LEU A 26 16.20 -4.02 -20.54
C LEU A 26 16.72 -2.76 -21.25
N GLN A 27 16.22 -1.57 -20.87
CA GLN A 27 16.71 -0.29 -21.39
C GLN A 27 18.14 0.05 -20.96
N THR A 28 18.64 -0.56 -19.89
CA THR A 28 20.02 -0.37 -19.40
C THR A 28 21.04 -1.06 -20.31
N LYS A 29 20.59 -1.94 -21.23
CA LYS A 29 21.34 -2.67 -22.28
C LYS A 29 22.45 -3.61 -21.81
N ARG A 30 23.06 -3.36 -20.65
CA ARG A 30 24.07 -4.21 -20.02
C ARG A 30 23.56 -4.68 -18.67
N ALA A 31 23.79 -5.96 -18.35
CA ALA A 31 23.62 -6.47 -17.00
C ALA A 31 24.71 -5.89 -16.08
N PRO A 32 24.45 -5.74 -14.77
CA PRO A 32 25.52 -5.40 -13.83
C PRO A 32 26.52 -6.56 -13.78
N GLY A 33 27.82 -6.27 -13.61
CA GLY A 33 28.87 -7.30 -13.65
C GLY A 33 28.64 -8.47 -12.68
N CYS A 34 28.07 -8.21 -11.50
CA CYS A 34 27.75 -9.28 -10.53
C CYS A 34 26.64 -10.25 -10.98
N LEU A 35 25.86 -9.91 -12.02
CA LEU A 35 24.78 -10.74 -12.56
C LEU A 35 24.94 -11.05 -14.06
N SER A 36 26.06 -10.66 -14.69
CA SER A 36 26.24 -10.82 -16.14
C SER A 36 26.20 -12.28 -16.58
N ASP A 37 26.75 -13.16 -15.75
CA ASP A 37 26.89 -14.60 -16.02
C ASP A 37 25.66 -15.39 -15.53
N TYR A 38 24.71 -14.71 -14.89
CA TYR A 38 23.52 -15.29 -14.28
C TYR A 38 22.24 -14.64 -14.82
N PRO A 39 21.95 -14.82 -16.13
CA PRO A 39 20.84 -14.14 -16.79
C PRO A 39 19.46 -14.50 -16.23
N HIS A 40 19.33 -15.61 -15.50
CA HIS A 40 18.09 -16.02 -14.83
C HIS A 40 17.78 -15.20 -13.57
N LEU A 41 18.81 -14.68 -12.88
CA LEU A 41 18.66 -13.88 -11.66
C LEU A 41 18.06 -12.50 -11.87
N VAL A 42 17.90 -12.08 -13.13
CA VAL A 42 17.13 -10.86 -13.47
C VAL A 42 15.67 -10.96 -12.99
N VAL A 43 15.10 -12.17 -13.00
CA VAL A 43 13.69 -12.38 -12.63
C VAL A 43 13.45 -12.09 -11.15
N PRO A 44 14.16 -12.72 -10.19
CA PRO A 44 14.05 -12.35 -8.78
C PRO A 44 14.48 -10.90 -8.52
N PHE A 45 15.48 -10.36 -9.25
CA PHE A 45 15.85 -8.94 -9.13
C PHE A 45 14.67 -8.00 -9.46
N VAL A 46 13.97 -8.27 -10.58
CA VAL A 46 12.78 -7.52 -10.98
C VAL A 46 11.71 -7.64 -9.90
N ALA A 47 11.46 -8.84 -9.37
CA ALA A 47 10.43 -9.08 -8.36
C ALA A 47 10.71 -8.34 -7.04
N GLU A 48 11.95 -8.38 -6.55
CA GLU A 48 12.39 -7.71 -5.31
C GLU A 48 12.27 -6.18 -5.40
N VAL A 49 12.83 -5.59 -6.46
CA VAL A 49 12.74 -4.13 -6.67
C VAL A 49 11.27 -3.71 -6.83
N SER A 50 10.47 -4.50 -7.54
CA SER A 50 9.04 -4.24 -7.73
C SER A 50 8.25 -4.35 -6.43
N ALA A 51 8.58 -5.31 -5.56
CA ALA A 51 7.95 -5.48 -4.25
C ALA A 51 8.16 -4.24 -3.37
N VAL A 52 9.39 -3.71 -3.32
CA VAL A 52 9.69 -2.48 -2.58
C VAL A 52 8.90 -1.29 -3.14
N ILE A 53 8.80 -1.17 -4.47
CA ILE A 53 8.02 -0.09 -5.11
C ILE A 53 6.54 -0.20 -4.73
N ARG A 54 5.96 -1.39 -4.83
CA ARG A 54 4.56 -1.62 -4.46
C ARG A 54 4.29 -1.33 -3.00
N ASN A 55 5.14 -1.83 -2.09
CA ASN A 55 5.01 -1.57 -0.66
C ASN A 55 4.98 -0.06 -0.39
N LYS A 56 5.99 0.68 -0.86
CA LYS A 56 6.06 2.12 -0.61
C LYS A 56 4.91 2.91 -1.27
N ARG A 57 4.54 2.58 -2.51
CA ARG A 57 3.54 3.35 -3.29
C ARG A 57 2.09 3.00 -2.97
N LEU A 58 1.79 1.74 -2.67
CA LEU A 58 0.40 1.28 -2.49
C LEU A 58 0.02 1.08 -1.04
N HIS A 59 0.98 0.72 -0.18
CA HIS A 59 0.72 0.43 1.24
C HIS A 59 1.15 1.60 2.11
N VAL A 60 2.45 1.94 2.14
CA VAL A 60 2.99 3.00 3.00
C VAL A 60 2.33 4.35 2.71
N GLN A 61 2.25 4.76 1.44
CA GLN A 61 1.62 6.04 1.09
C GLN A 61 0.11 6.07 1.41
N ALA A 62 -0.61 4.95 1.28
CA ALA A 62 -2.03 4.86 1.62
C ALA A 62 -2.26 4.96 3.14
N VAL A 63 -1.38 4.38 3.95
CA VAL A 63 -1.40 4.54 5.40
C VAL A 63 -1.07 5.98 5.78
N GLN A 64 -0.03 6.57 5.19
CA GLN A 64 0.40 7.94 5.50
C GLN A 64 -0.68 8.98 5.17
N VAL A 65 -1.42 8.84 4.06
CA VAL A 65 -2.53 9.76 3.76
C VAL A 65 -3.71 9.54 4.71
N THR A 66 -3.98 8.30 5.09
CA THR A 66 -5.00 8.00 6.12
C THR A 66 -4.65 8.69 7.44
N LEU A 67 -3.39 8.59 7.89
CA LEU A 67 -2.91 9.27 9.09
C LEU A 67 -3.02 10.80 8.97
N ALA A 68 -2.71 11.38 7.81
CA ALA A 68 -2.90 12.80 7.56
C ALA A 68 -4.39 13.21 7.71
N CYS A 69 -5.31 12.41 7.19
CA CYS A 69 -6.75 12.61 7.38
C CYS A 69 -7.19 12.46 8.84
N GLU A 70 -6.74 11.41 9.55
CA GLU A 70 -7.08 11.21 10.97
C GLU A 70 -6.59 12.36 11.84
N SER A 71 -5.39 12.89 11.56
CA SER A 71 -4.77 13.97 12.34
C SER A 71 -5.59 15.27 12.34
N VAL A 72 -6.48 15.47 11.35
CA VAL A 72 -7.31 16.67 11.25
C VAL A 72 -8.76 16.46 11.73
N LYS A 73 -9.18 15.23 12.05
CA LYS A 73 -10.58 14.95 12.40
C LYS A 73 -11.01 15.60 13.70
N GLU A 74 -10.30 15.34 14.80
CA GLU A 74 -10.64 15.93 16.10
C GLU A 74 -10.55 17.46 16.07
N PRO A 75 -9.46 18.09 15.54
CA PRO A 75 -9.43 19.54 15.38
C PRO A 75 -10.55 20.12 14.52
N ALA A 76 -11.01 19.38 13.50
CA ALA A 76 -12.14 19.80 12.67
C ALA A 76 -13.47 19.72 13.42
N TYR A 77 -13.67 18.69 14.25
CA TYR A 77 -14.83 18.60 15.13
C TYR A 77 -14.83 19.72 16.19
N ASP A 78 -13.69 19.99 16.81
CA ASP A 78 -13.52 21.09 17.76
C ASP A 78 -13.88 22.44 17.12
N ARG A 79 -13.39 22.68 15.90
CA ARG A 79 -13.69 23.92 15.15
C ARG A 79 -15.16 24.03 14.75
N ALA A 80 -15.77 22.94 14.31
CA ALA A 80 -17.14 22.95 13.79
C ALA A 80 -18.20 22.99 14.89
N GLY A 81 -17.98 22.26 15.99
CA GLY A 81 -18.93 22.17 17.10
C GLY A 81 -18.60 23.10 18.27
N GLY A 82 -17.40 23.68 18.32
CA GLY A 82 -16.99 24.68 19.31
C GLY A 82 -17.16 24.20 20.75
N SER A 83 -17.63 25.10 21.61
CA SER A 83 -17.86 24.82 23.04
C SER A 83 -18.86 23.68 23.28
N ASN A 84 -19.85 23.50 22.40
CA ASN A 84 -20.82 22.42 22.53
C ASN A 84 -20.16 21.04 22.31
N TYR A 85 -19.28 20.91 21.32
CA TYR A 85 -18.55 19.66 21.09
C TYR A 85 -17.65 19.32 22.29
N LEU A 86 -16.89 20.31 22.77
CA LEU A 86 -16.01 20.13 23.93
C LEU A 86 -16.78 19.74 25.19
N ALA A 87 -17.95 20.36 25.45
CA ALA A 87 -18.79 20.03 26.59
C ALA A 87 -19.30 18.59 26.53
N VAL A 88 -19.82 18.16 25.37
CA VAL A 88 -20.36 16.79 25.21
C VAL A 88 -19.23 15.74 25.25
N ARG A 89 -18.06 16.04 24.67
CA ARG A 89 -16.87 15.19 24.77
C ARG A 89 -16.41 15.02 26.22
N SER A 90 -16.26 16.12 26.95
CA SER A 90 -15.84 16.08 28.36
C SER A 90 -16.84 15.31 29.23
N ALA A 91 -18.14 15.51 29.02
CA ALA A 91 -19.17 14.76 29.73
C ALA A 91 -19.13 13.26 29.41
N MET A 92 -18.84 12.88 28.16
CA MET A 92 -18.64 11.48 27.77
C MET A 92 -17.41 10.87 28.45
N GLU A 93 -16.25 11.55 28.41
CA GLU A 93 -15.01 11.09 29.04
C GLU A 93 -15.19 10.90 30.56
N ILE A 94 -15.81 11.87 31.25
CA ILE A 94 -16.15 11.76 32.69
C ILE A 94 -17.07 10.56 32.97
N ALA A 95 -18.09 10.33 32.14
CA ALA A 95 -19.00 9.21 32.32
C ALA A 95 -18.33 7.85 32.06
N GLN A 96 -17.39 7.79 31.10
CA GLN A 96 -16.56 6.60 30.84
C GLN A 96 -15.65 6.30 32.01
N ASP A 97 -14.94 7.30 32.54
CA ASP A 97 -14.05 7.14 33.69
C ASP A 97 -14.79 6.63 34.93
N ARG A 98 -15.97 7.20 35.22
CA ARG A 98 -16.83 6.74 36.33
C ARG A 98 -17.27 5.29 36.15
N TYR A 99 -17.70 4.91 34.94
CA TYR A 99 -18.12 3.55 34.65
C TYR A 99 -16.96 2.56 34.76
N LEU A 100 -15.81 2.86 34.14
CA LEU A 100 -14.61 2.01 34.17
C LEU A 100 -14.07 1.86 35.59
N GLY A 101 -14.01 2.95 36.35
CA GLY A 101 -13.60 2.92 37.76
C GLY A 101 -14.48 2.01 38.61
N ALA A 102 -15.81 2.13 38.47
CA ALA A 102 -16.76 1.25 39.17
C ALA A 102 -16.66 -0.22 38.69
N TYR A 103 -16.45 -0.44 37.39
CA TYR A 103 -16.31 -1.77 36.79
C TYR A 103 -15.08 -2.50 37.33
N CYS A 104 -13.92 -1.82 37.37
CA CYS A 104 -12.69 -2.36 37.93
C CYS A 104 -12.79 -2.61 39.44
N ALA A 105 -13.45 -1.71 40.19
CA ALA A 105 -13.66 -1.89 41.63
C ALA A 105 -14.53 -3.12 41.93
N ARG A 106 -15.60 -3.37 41.15
CA ARG A 106 -16.42 -4.59 41.28
C ARG A 106 -15.66 -5.85 40.89
N HIS A 107 -14.78 -5.82 39.90
CA HIS A 107 -14.00 -7.00 39.55
C HIS A 107 -12.92 -7.33 40.59
N SER A 108 -12.50 -6.33 41.37
CA SER A 108 -11.52 -6.47 42.44
C SER A 108 -12.15 -6.83 43.79
N SER A 109 -13.41 -6.45 44.02
CA SER A 109 -14.18 -6.75 45.23
C SER A 109 -15.19 -7.87 44.95
N ARG A 110 -15.12 -8.97 45.70
CA ARG A 110 -15.98 -10.17 45.57
C ARG A 110 -17.44 -9.95 46.02
N ASP A 111 -17.94 -8.72 45.90
CA ASP A 111 -19.19 -8.24 46.48
C ASP A 111 -20.25 -7.99 45.41
N ASP A 112 -21.35 -8.74 45.50
CA ASP A 112 -22.40 -8.81 44.47
C ASP A 112 -23.41 -7.65 44.52
N SER A 113 -23.39 -6.87 45.61
CA SER A 113 -24.34 -5.80 45.94
C SER A 113 -24.31 -4.56 45.03
N SER A 114 -23.34 -4.45 44.11
CA SER A 114 -23.06 -3.25 43.27
C SER A 114 -23.71 -3.22 41.87
N SER A 115 -24.66 -4.13 41.57
CA SER A 115 -25.20 -4.29 40.21
C SER A 115 -26.06 -3.10 39.71
N SER A 116 -26.85 -2.48 40.58
CA SER A 116 -27.76 -1.37 40.20
C SER A 116 -26.99 -0.09 39.85
N ASP A 117 -25.92 0.23 40.58
CA ASP A 117 -25.08 1.40 40.32
C ASP A 117 -24.28 1.27 39.02
N LEU A 118 -23.76 0.08 38.71
CA LEU A 118 -23.12 -0.17 37.42
C LEU A 118 -24.09 -0.03 36.25
N ASN A 119 -25.33 -0.51 36.40
CA ASN A 119 -26.36 -0.35 35.38
C ASN A 119 -26.73 1.14 35.16
N ARG A 120 -26.77 1.92 36.25
CA ARG A 120 -26.98 3.37 36.20
C ARG A 120 -25.83 4.08 35.47
N LEU A 121 -24.58 3.79 35.84
CA LEU A 121 -23.38 4.38 35.22
C LEU A 121 -23.23 3.96 33.76
N SER A 122 -23.53 2.70 33.42
CA SER A 122 -23.54 2.22 32.03
C SER A 122 -24.59 2.97 31.20
N SER A 123 -25.77 3.22 31.76
CA SER A 123 -26.84 4.00 31.10
C SER A 123 -26.45 5.48 30.91
N GLU A 124 -25.80 6.09 31.91
CA GLU A 124 -25.26 7.44 31.83
C GLU A 124 -24.18 7.56 30.75
N MET A 125 -23.19 6.66 30.75
CA MET A 125 -22.15 6.56 29.73
C MET A 125 -22.74 6.43 28.33
N LYS A 126 -23.71 5.52 28.13
CA LYS A 126 -24.39 5.32 26.84
C LYS A 126 -25.10 6.58 26.36
N ARG A 127 -25.78 7.31 27.26
CA ARG A 127 -26.45 8.58 26.90
C ARG A 127 -25.43 9.63 26.43
N HIS A 128 -24.31 9.78 27.12
CA HIS A 128 -23.27 10.73 26.71
C HIS A 128 -22.56 10.32 25.42
N GLN A 129 -22.28 9.02 25.23
CA GLN A 129 -21.76 8.51 23.96
C GLN A 129 -22.74 8.79 22.80
N MET A 130 -24.04 8.55 22.99
CA MET A 130 -25.05 8.87 21.98
C MET A 130 -25.10 10.37 21.65
N ALA A 131 -25.02 11.24 22.66
CA ALA A 131 -24.97 12.69 22.46
C ALA A 131 -23.70 13.09 21.69
N PHE A 132 -22.54 12.53 22.05
CA PHE A 132 -21.27 12.77 21.37
C PHE A 132 -21.33 12.37 19.89
N TYR A 133 -21.82 11.16 19.60
CA TYR A 133 -22.00 10.70 18.22
C TYR A 133 -23.06 11.48 17.45
N ALA A 134 -24.09 12.01 18.11
CA ALA A 134 -25.07 12.90 17.46
C ALA A 134 -24.42 14.22 17.00
N VAL A 135 -23.59 14.82 17.85
CA VAL A 135 -22.84 16.04 17.49
C VAL A 135 -21.84 15.75 16.37
N ARG A 136 -21.09 14.63 16.43
CA ARG A 136 -20.18 14.25 15.33
C ARG A 136 -20.92 14.06 14.02
N ARG A 137 -22.03 13.31 14.01
CA ARG A 137 -22.85 13.11 12.79
C ARG A 137 -23.32 14.43 12.18
N ARG A 138 -23.66 15.43 12.99
CA ARG A 138 -24.06 16.77 12.50
C ARG A 138 -22.91 17.48 11.76
N HIS A 139 -21.67 17.28 12.19
CA HIS A 139 -20.49 17.95 11.63
C HIS A 139 -19.67 17.07 10.68
N GLU A 140 -20.06 15.81 10.48
CA GLU A 140 -19.39 14.85 9.58
C GLU A 140 -19.11 15.43 8.17
N PRO A 141 -20.04 16.14 7.50
CA PRO A 141 -19.74 16.70 6.17
C PRO A 141 -18.60 17.72 6.17
N PHE A 142 -18.48 18.53 7.23
CA PHE A 142 -17.39 19.49 7.39
C PHE A 142 -16.06 18.79 7.65
N VAL A 143 -16.08 17.76 8.50
CA VAL A 143 -14.88 16.96 8.81
C VAL A 143 -14.42 16.21 7.57
N GLN A 144 -15.32 15.59 6.82
CA GLN A 144 -15.00 14.91 5.56
C GLN A 144 -14.36 15.88 4.55
N LYS A 145 -14.89 17.11 4.40
CA LYS A 145 -14.28 18.13 3.54
C LYS A 145 -12.87 18.50 4.00
N THR A 146 -12.64 18.55 5.31
CA THR A 146 -11.33 18.86 5.90
C THR A 146 -10.34 17.71 5.67
N CYS A 147 -10.78 16.46 5.83
CA CYS A 147 -10.01 15.26 5.49
C CYS A 147 -9.62 15.25 4.00
N THR A 148 -10.56 15.51 3.09
CA THR A 148 -10.26 15.60 1.64
C THR A 148 -9.25 16.71 1.35
N ALA A 149 -9.35 17.87 2.02
CA ALA A 149 -8.36 18.93 1.86
C ALA A 149 -6.97 18.52 2.38
N ALA A 150 -6.90 17.82 3.52
CA ALA A 150 -5.66 17.29 4.07
C ALA A 150 -5.03 16.23 3.14
N ALA A 151 -5.83 15.31 2.59
CA ALA A 151 -5.37 14.33 1.60
C ALA A 151 -4.79 15.02 0.35
N ARG A 152 -5.48 16.03 -0.18
CA ARG A 152 -4.99 16.79 -1.34
C ARG A 152 -3.68 17.52 -1.03
N SER A 153 -3.55 18.11 0.16
CA SER A 153 -2.30 18.74 0.61
C SER A 153 -1.17 17.73 0.80
N TYR A 154 -1.48 16.54 1.31
CA TYR A 154 -0.51 15.45 1.41
C TYR A 154 0.02 15.03 0.04
N TRP A 155 -0.87 14.91 -0.96
CA TRP A 155 -0.50 14.53 -2.32
C TRP A 155 0.15 15.68 -3.12
N SER A 156 -0.14 16.95 -2.83
CA SER A 156 0.46 18.07 -3.56
C SER A 156 1.97 18.23 -3.32
N THR A 157 2.46 17.70 -2.20
CA THR A 157 3.89 17.70 -1.83
C THR A 157 4.63 16.47 -2.35
N ARG A 158 3.95 15.54 -3.04
CA ARG A 158 4.51 14.25 -3.46
C ARG A 158 4.30 14.03 -4.96
N PRO A 159 5.25 13.34 -5.63
CA PRO A 159 5.04 12.97 -7.02
C PRO A 159 3.96 11.89 -7.10
N VAL A 160 2.81 12.26 -7.69
CA VAL A 160 1.67 11.37 -7.97
C VAL A 160 2.05 10.25 -8.97
N ARG A 161 3.05 10.51 -9.82
CA ARG A 161 3.60 9.54 -10.79
C ARG A 161 5.13 9.49 -10.67
N GLY A 162 5.75 8.43 -11.17
CA GLY A 162 7.22 8.26 -11.12
C GLY A 162 7.74 7.86 -9.74
N ILE A 163 9.03 8.05 -9.48
CA ILE A 163 9.69 7.86 -8.16
C ILE A 163 10.75 8.95 -7.99
N THR A 164 10.98 9.43 -6.76
CA THR A 164 11.98 10.47 -6.45
C THR A 164 13.40 9.92 -6.47
N ASP A 165 14.41 10.79 -6.53
CA ASP A 165 15.82 10.37 -6.50
C ASP A 165 16.18 9.62 -5.20
N THR A 166 15.52 9.95 -4.10
CA THR A 166 15.72 9.37 -2.77
C THR A 166 14.82 8.17 -2.48
N PHE A 167 14.10 7.63 -3.47
CA PHE A 167 13.07 6.60 -3.24
C PHE A 167 13.56 5.33 -2.52
N PHE A 168 14.83 4.97 -2.71
CA PHE A 168 15.45 3.81 -2.08
C PHE A 168 16.47 4.18 -0.99
N ALA A 169 16.51 5.45 -0.54
CA ALA A 169 17.51 5.92 0.42
C ALA A 169 17.36 5.29 1.83
N ASP A 170 16.13 4.94 2.20
CA ASP A 170 15.73 4.26 3.45
C ASP A 170 15.67 2.73 3.30
N ALA A 171 16.17 2.17 2.21
CA ALA A 171 16.18 0.72 2.02
C ALA A 171 17.13 0.05 3.02
N LEU A 172 16.69 -1.04 3.67
CA LEU A 172 17.53 -1.77 4.61
C LEU A 172 18.82 -2.28 3.94
N PRO A 173 19.95 -2.34 4.66
CA PRO A 173 21.26 -2.63 4.06
C PRO A 173 21.33 -3.93 3.26
N HIS A 174 20.58 -4.96 3.67
CA HIS A 174 20.58 -6.27 3.03
C HIS A 174 19.68 -6.38 1.79
N THR A 175 18.86 -5.36 1.50
CA THR A 175 17.95 -5.40 0.36
C THR A 175 18.70 -5.33 -0.97
N VAL A 176 18.10 -5.89 -2.02
CA VAL A 176 18.64 -5.86 -3.40
C VAL A 176 18.97 -4.43 -3.83
N ALA A 177 18.07 -3.47 -3.58
CA ALA A 177 18.28 -2.07 -3.96
C ALA A 177 19.51 -1.45 -3.24
N ALA A 178 19.63 -1.65 -1.93
CA ALA A 178 20.75 -1.12 -1.16
C ALA A 178 22.09 -1.77 -1.55
N ARG A 179 22.10 -3.09 -1.76
CA ARG A 179 23.30 -3.81 -2.24
C ARG A 179 23.71 -3.36 -3.63
N MET A 180 22.78 -3.26 -4.57
CA MET A 180 23.08 -2.83 -5.94
C MET A 180 23.63 -1.40 -6.02
N GLN A 181 23.17 -0.50 -5.16
CA GLN A 181 23.73 0.85 -5.02
C GLN A 181 25.20 0.83 -4.62
N ARG A 182 25.64 -0.12 -3.78
CA ARG A 182 27.02 -0.26 -3.31
C ARG A 182 27.90 -1.04 -4.27
N ILE A 183 27.41 -2.18 -4.77
CA ILE A 183 28.17 -3.10 -5.64
C ILE A 183 28.47 -2.45 -6.98
N HIS A 184 27.47 -1.79 -7.58
CA HIS A 184 27.63 -1.23 -8.92
C HIS A 184 26.93 0.14 -9.06
N PRO A 185 27.39 1.20 -8.37
CA PRO A 185 26.75 2.51 -8.37
C PRO A 185 26.47 3.09 -9.77
N PRO A 186 27.39 3.02 -10.76
CA PRO A 186 27.12 3.55 -12.10
C PRO A 186 25.98 2.84 -12.83
N TRP A 187 25.89 1.52 -12.69
CA TRP A 187 24.81 0.73 -13.31
C TRP A 187 23.50 0.99 -12.60
N TRP A 188 23.50 1.02 -11.26
CA TRP A 188 22.30 1.34 -10.48
C TRP A 188 21.76 2.72 -10.84
N GLY A 189 22.61 3.74 -10.93
CA GLY A 189 22.19 5.08 -11.33
C GLY A 189 21.54 5.11 -12.72
N LEU A 190 22.10 4.40 -13.69
CA LEU A 190 21.53 4.29 -15.03
C LEU A 190 20.18 3.56 -15.02
N PHE A 191 20.12 2.38 -14.38
CA PHE A 191 18.90 1.59 -14.21
C PHE A 191 17.80 2.41 -13.54
N PHE A 192 18.14 3.11 -12.46
CA PHE A 192 17.21 3.91 -11.69
C PHE A 192 16.66 5.10 -12.48
N SER A 193 17.50 5.77 -13.26
CA SER A 193 17.04 6.83 -14.19
C SER A 193 16.05 6.28 -15.24
N ARG A 194 16.31 5.09 -15.80
CA ARG A 194 15.35 4.42 -16.72
C ARG A 194 14.07 4.00 -16.03
N LEU A 195 14.16 3.58 -14.78
CA LEU A 195 13.01 3.23 -13.95
C LEU A 195 12.13 4.46 -13.69
N GLN A 196 12.71 5.59 -13.32
CA GLN A 196 12.00 6.86 -13.18
C GLN A 196 11.28 7.24 -14.48
N GLN A 197 11.98 7.23 -15.62
CA GLN A 197 11.39 7.52 -16.94
C GLN A 197 10.22 6.58 -17.27
N THR A 198 10.33 5.31 -16.92
CA THR A 198 9.29 4.31 -17.18
C THR A 198 8.07 4.54 -16.27
N LEU A 199 8.27 4.80 -14.98
CA LEU A 199 7.20 4.93 -14.00
C LEU A 199 6.50 6.29 -14.02
N VAL A 200 7.07 7.33 -14.62
CA VAL A 200 6.38 8.63 -14.80
C VAL A 200 5.13 8.49 -15.71
N ARG A 201 5.11 7.50 -16.60
CA ARG A 201 4.05 7.33 -17.60
C ARG A 201 2.77 6.68 -17.07
N GLY A 202 2.83 6.00 -15.93
CA GLY A 202 1.70 5.28 -15.35
C GLY A 202 1.43 5.70 -13.91
N HIS A 203 0.19 5.57 -13.47
CA HIS A 203 -0.14 5.76 -12.05
C HIS A 203 0.11 4.44 -11.29
N PRO A 204 0.74 4.44 -10.10
CA PRO A 204 1.01 3.20 -9.36
C PRO A 204 -0.26 2.41 -9.04
N ALA A 205 -1.38 3.11 -8.81
CA ALA A 205 -2.66 2.48 -8.52
C ALA A 205 -3.42 1.92 -9.74
N GLU A 206 -2.85 1.99 -10.95
CA GLU A 206 -3.44 1.34 -12.14
C GLU A 206 -3.70 -0.14 -11.90
N GLY A 207 -2.80 -0.83 -11.21
CA GLY A 207 -2.96 -2.23 -10.85
C GLY A 207 -4.18 -2.49 -9.98
N LEU A 208 -4.35 -1.72 -8.90
CA LEU A 208 -5.51 -1.85 -7.99
C LEU A 208 -6.84 -1.64 -8.73
N PHE A 209 -6.88 -0.69 -9.67
CA PHE A 209 -8.06 -0.51 -10.51
C PHE A 209 -8.34 -1.74 -11.39
N LEU A 210 -7.29 -2.32 -11.99
CA LEU A 210 -7.40 -3.51 -12.85
C LEU A 210 -7.82 -4.76 -12.06
N ASP A 211 -7.43 -4.86 -10.80
CA ASP A 211 -7.88 -5.91 -9.86
C ASP A 211 -9.39 -5.78 -9.58
N GLU A 212 -9.89 -4.54 -9.43
CA GLU A 212 -11.30 -4.26 -9.17
C GLU A 212 -12.20 -4.29 -10.41
N LEU A 213 -11.65 -4.03 -11.60
CA LEU A 213 -12.42 -3.89 -12.83
C LEU A 213 -13.32 -5.11 -13.18
N PRO A 214 -12.90 -6.38 -12.98
CA PRO A 214 -13.80 -7.52 -13.14
C PRO A 214 -15.03 -7.48 -12.22
N ARG A 215 -14.88 -7.00 -10.98
CA ARG A 215 -16.00 -6.83 -10.04
C ARG A 215 -16.94 -5.73 -10.52
N LEU A 216 -16.41 -4.58 -10.94
CA LEU A 216 -17.19 -3.47 -11.50
C LEU A 216 -17.98 -3.91 -12.74
N ARG A 217 -17.37 -4.69 -13.65
CA ARG A 217 -18.04 -5.25 -14.83
C ARG A 217 -19.19 -6.19 -14.48
N ARG A 218 -19.02 -7.05 -13.46
CA ARG A 218 -20.09 -7.92 -12.98
C ARG A 218 -21.25 -7.14 -12.33
N ALA A 219 -20.95 -6.02 -11.69
CA ALA A 219 -21.92 -5.15 -11.03
C ALA A 219 -22.70 -4.24 -12.01
N ALA A 220 -22.21 -4.05 -13.24
CA ALA A 220 -22.80 -3.18 -14.26
C ALA A 220 -24.16 -3.65 -14.84
N LYS A 221 -24.92 -4.47 -14.10
CA LYS A 221 -26.26 -4.96 -14.49
C LYS A 221 -27.35 -3.90 -14.32
N ARG A 222 -27.21 -3.00 -13.33
CA ARG A 222 -28.20 -1.96 -12.98
C ARG A 222 -27.71 -0.53 -13.25
N LYS A 223 -26.40 -0.35 -13.46
CA LYS A 223 -25.72 0.93 -13.63
C LYS A 223 -24.68 0.80 -14.74
N THR A 224 -24.42 1.88 -15.47
CA THR A 224 -23.38 1.86 -16.52
C THR A 224 -22.01 1.61 -15.90
N LEU A 225 -21.15 0.87 -16.61
CA LEU A 225 -19.78 0.61 -16.17
C LEU A 225 -19.00 1.92 -15.95
N GLU A 226 -19.20 2.92 -16.81
CA GLU A 226 -18.55 4.23 -16.66
C GLU A 226 -18.92 4.88 -15.32
N ALA A 227 -20.19 4.84 -14.92
CA ALA A 227 -20.61 5.42 -13.66
C ALA A 227 -20.05 4.65 -12.44
N LEU A 228 -19.96 3.32 -12.51
CA LEU A 228 -19.31 2.52 -11.47
C LEU A 228 -17.79 2.79 -11.37
N VAL A 229 -17.13 3.01 -12.51
CA VAL A 229 -15.71 3.38 -12.55
C VAL A 229 -15.50 4.76 -11.96
N THR A 230 -16.36 5.73 -12.26
CA THR A 230 -16.32 7.06 -11.66
C THR A 230 -16.51 7.00 -10.15
N GLU A 231 -17.52 6.27 -9.65
CA GLU A 231 -17.73 6.10 -8.21
C GLU A 231 -16.53 5.44 -7.52
N TRP A 232 -15.97 4.39 -8.13
CA TRP A 232 -14.77 3.76 -7.61
C TRP A 232 -13.60 4.74 -7.56
N SER A 233 -13.43 5.54 -8.61
CA SER A 233 -12.37 6.55 -8.71
C SER A 233 -12.53 7.61 -7.63
N GLU A 234 -13.74 8.14 -7.44
CA GLU A 234 -14.05 9.15 -6.43
C GLU A 234 -13.84 8.61 -5.01
N ALA A 235 -14.31 7.38 -4.74
CA ALA A 235 -14.14 6.72 -3.44
C ALA A 235 -12.68 6.44 -3.09
N ASN A 236 -11.78 6.35 -4.07
CA ASN A 236 -10.36 6.05 -3.86
C ASN A 236 -9.43 7.23 -4.18
N ALA A 237 -9.93 8.36 -4.67
CA ALA A 237 -9.12 9.46 -5.16
C ALA A 237 -8.18 10.01 -4.07
N ASP A 238 -8.73 10.31 -2.90
CA ASP A 238 -7.98 10.83 -1.75
C ASP A 238 -6.98 9.80 -1.21
N ARG A 239 -7.34 8.51 -1.20
CA ARG A 239 -6.49 7.41 -0.74
C ARG A 239 -5.30 7.15 -1.67
N LEU A 240 -5.50 7.30 -2.97
CA LEU A 240 -4.52 6.93 -4.00
C LEU A 240 -3.79 8.13 -4.61
N GLY A 241 -4.26 9.35 -4.37
CA GLY A 241 -3.79 10.55 -5.08
C GLY A 241 -4.20 10.57 -6.55
N TRP A 242 -5.18 9.76 -6.96
CA TRP A 242 -5.54 9.57 -8.37
C TRP A 242 -6.84 10.30 -8.73
N TYR A 243 -6.70 11.58 -9.10
CA TYR A 243 -7.85 12.48 -9.37
C TYR A 243 -8.22 12.61 -10.85
N THR A 244 -7.52 11.91 -11.75
CA THR A 244 -7.74 12.01 -13.20
C THR A 244 -8.74 10.98 -13.70
N LYS A 245 -9.49 11.29 -14.76
CA LYS A 245 -10.41 10.34 -15.41
C LYS A 245 -9.70 9.03 -15.79
N ILE A 246 -10.32 7.90 -15.46
CA ILE A 246 -9.82 6.56 -15.75
C ILE A 246 -10.36 6.09 -17.10
N TYR A 247 -9.46 5.77 -18.03
CA TYR A 247 -9.80 5.18 -19.33
C TYR A 247 -9.69 3.65 -19.27
N ASP A 248 -10.72 3.00 -18.74
CA ASP A 248 -10.72 1.59 -18.36
C ASP A 248 -10.36 0.63 -19.50
N ARG A 249 -10.94 0.83 -20.71
CA ARG A 249 -10.68 -0.02 -21.87
C ARG A 249 -9.22 0.03 -22.31
N ALA A 250 -8.66 1.24 -22.39
CA ALA A 250 -7.29 1.46 -22.81
C ALA A 250 -6.29 0.91 -21.77
N LEU A 251 -6.59 1.09 -20.47
CA LEU A 251 -5.80 0.53 -19.38
C LEU A 251 -5.80 -0.99 -19.42
N ALA A 252 -6.98 -1.62 -19.54
CA ALA A 252 -7.10 -3.06 -19.60
C ALA A 252 -6.31 -3.64 -20.78
N LYS A 253 -6.46 -3.06 -21.99
CA LYS A 253 -5.73 -3.52 -23.19
C LYS A 253 -4.22 -3.45 -23.01
N ARG A 254 -3.71 -2.35 -22.42
CA ARG A 254 -2.28 -2.22 -22.09
C ARG A 254 -1.85 -3.24 -21.05
N ALA A 255 -2.67 -3.50 -20.03
CA ALA A 255 -2.36 -4.46 -18.98
C ALA A 255 -2.17 -5.87 -19.52
N VAL A 256 -3.06 -6.34 -20.40
CA VAL A 256 -2.94 -7.66 -21.06
C VAL A 256 -1.63 -7.76 -21.85
N LYS A 257 -1.29 -6.73 -22.64
CA LYS A 257 -0.01 -6.69 -23.36
C LYS A 257 1.20 -6.72 -22.42
N LYS A 258 1.13 -6.01 -21.28
CA LYS A 258 2.20 -6.05 -20.26
C LYS A 258 2.34 -7.45 -19.65
N ALA A 259 1.21 -8.11 -19.37
CA ALA A 259 1.12 -9.48 -18.86
C ALA A 259 1.78 -10.50 -19.81
N GLU A 260 1.48 -10.42 -21.11
CA GLU A 260 2.11 -11.27 -22.14
C GLU A 260 3.64 -11.06 -22.16
N GLN A 261 4.08 -9.80 -22.20
CA GLN A 261 5.50 -9.47 -22.27
C GLN A 261 6.30 -9.86 -21.02
N ILE A 262 5.69 -9.82 -19.82
CA ILE A 262 6.36 -10.26 -18.60
C ILE A 262 6.36 -11.79 -18.50
N ALA A 263 5.30 -12.46 -18.93
CA ALA A 263 5.22 -13.92 -19.02
C ALA A 263 6.31 -14.47 -19.93
N GLU A 264 6.38 -14.00 -21.18
CA GLU A 264 7.43 -14.38 -22.13
C GLU A 264 8.84 -14.14 -21.60
N PHE A 265 9.05 -13.01 -20.92
CA PHE A 265 10.33 -12.67 -20.33
C PHE A 265 10.74 -13.63 -19.22
N ILE A 266 9.81 -13.95 -18.31
CA ILE A 266 10.10 -14.86 -17.20
C ILE A 266 10.33 -16.27 -17.74
N ASP A 267 9.47 -16.75 -18.63
CA ASP A 267 9.55 -18.11 -19.17
C ASP A 267 10.86 -18.30 -19.96
N ALA A 268 11.37 -17.26 -20.63
CA ALA A 268 12.64 -17.30 -21.34
C ALA A 268 13.89 -17.19 -20.44
N ARG A 269 13.77 -16.65 -19.22
CA ARG A 269 14.94 -16.37 -18.34
C ARG A 269 15.01 -17.27 -17.13
N ALA A 270 13.88 -17.62 -16.54
CA ALA A 270 13.79 -18.48 -15.36
C ALA A 270 12.59 -19.45 -15.53
N PRO A 271 12.73 -20.49 -16.37
CA PRO A 271 11.70 -21.51 -16.53
C PRO A 271 11.24 -22.07 -15.18
N GLY A 272 9.93 -22.19 -14.99
CA GLY A 272 9.34 -22.68 -13.74
C GLY A 272 9.17 -21.64 -12.63
N TYR A 273 9.72 -20.42 -12.76
CA TYR A 273 9.56 -19.37 -11.73
C TYR A 273 8.10 -18.99 -11.47
N ARG A 274 7.25 -19.02 -12.50
CA ARG A 274 5.81 -18.69 -12.36
C ARG A 274 4.97 -19.82 -11.77
N THR A 275 5.41 -21.06 -11.92
CA THR A 275 4.61 -22.25 -11.62
C THR A 275 5.07 -23.00 -10.37
N SER A 276 6.33 -22.84 -9.97
CA SER A 276 6.91 -23.55 -8.81
C SER A 276 7.41 -22.56 -7.77
N GLU A 277 6.85 -22.65 -6.57
CA GLU A 277 7.31 -21.89 -5.41
C GLU A 277 8.74 -22.25 -5.02
N GLY A 278 9.11 -23.53 -5.06
CA GLY A 278 10.48 -23.97 -4.78
C GLY A 278 11.51 -23.35 -5.73
N VAL A 279 11.16 -23.20 -7.02
CA VAL A 279 12.01 -22.50 -8.00
C VAL A 279 12.13 -21.02 -7.63
N ARG A 280 11.04 -20.34 -7.26
CA ARG A 280 11.10 -18.94 -6.82
C ARG A 280 12.04 -18.77 -5.63
N LEU A 281 11.83 -19.56 -4.57
CA LEU A 281 12.62 -19.48 -3.35
C LEU A 281 14.10 -19.73 -3.61
N THR A 282 14.42 -20.74 -4.41
CA THR A 282 15.81 -21.05 -4.78
C THR A 282 16.47 -19.89 -5.52
N LEU A 283 15.79 -19.28 -6.49
CA LEU A 283 16.34 -18.18 -7.27
C LEU A 283 16.48 -16.88 -6.47
N HIS A 284 15.56 -16.61 -5.53
CA HIS A 284 15.69 -15.49 -4.59
C HIS A 284 16.87 -15.68 -3.64
N ALA A 285 17.05 -16.90 -3.10
CA ALA A 285 18.19 -17.23 -2.26
C ALA A 285 19.51 -17.11 -3.03
N GLU A 286 19.56 -17.61 -4.26
CA GLU A 286 20.74 -17.48 -5.13
C GLU A 286 21.06 -16.00 -5.41
N LEU A 287 20.06 -15.17 -5.74
CA LEU A 287 20.27 -13.73 -5.90
C LEU A 287 20.83 -13.09 -4.62
N ALA A 288 20.25 -13.41 -3.46
CA ALA A 288 20.67 -12.86 -2.18
C ALA A 288 22.12 -13.24 -1.85
N ASP A 289 22.51 -14.50 -2.06
CA ASP A 289 23.87 -14.99 -1.83
C ASP A 289 24.90 -14.35 -2.77
N ARG A 290 24.55 -14.24 -4.06
CA ARG A 290 25.41 -13.57 -5.06
C ARG A 290 25.65 -12.11 -4.72
N LEU A 291 24.59 -11.38 -4.34
CA LEU A 291 24.72 -9.98 -3.95
C LEU A 291 25.47 -9.83 -2.63
N ALA A 292 25.31 -10.76 -1.68
CA ALA A 292 26.08 -10.74 -0.44
C ALA A 292 27.58 -10.94 -0.70
N THR A 293 27.93 -11.90 -1.57
CA THR A 293 29.32 -12.21 -1.95
C THR A 293 30.00 -11.04 -2.68
N ALA A 294 29.23 -10.32 -3.51
CA ALA A 294 29.75 -9.18 -4.27
C ALA A 294 29.77 -7.86 -3.47
N ASP A 295 29.14 -7.81 -2.28
CA ASP A 295 29.01 -6.58 -1.49
C ASP A 295 30.36 -6.18 -0.86
N PRO A 296 30.88 -4.97 -1.13
CA PRO A 296 32.11 -4.52 -0.49
C PRO A 296 31.97 -4.29 1.03
N TRP A 297 30.75 -4.29 1.56
CA TRP A 297 30.45 -4.08 2.98
C TRP A 297 29.67 -5.28 3.52
N PRO A 298 30.35 -6.38 3.91
CA PRO A 298 29.68 -7.55 4.46
C PRO A 298 29.10 -7.21 5.84
N GLY A 299 27.83 -6.80 5.86
CA GLY A 299 27.03 -6.78 7.08
C GLY A 299 26.58 -8.22 7.41
N THR A 300 26.80 -8.67 8.64
CA THR A 300 26.24 -9.92 9.18
C THR A 300 24.74 -9.97 8.89
N THR A 301 24.36 -10.74 7.87
CA THR A 301 22.95 -10.94 7.52
C THR A 301 22.61 -12.39 7.82
N SER A 302 21.65 -12.60 8.72
CA SER A 302 21.00 -13.89 8.87
C SER A 302 20.19 -14.19 7.60
N PRO A 303 20.20 -15.42 7.06
CA PRO A 303 19.44 -15.80 5.86
C PRO A 303 17.91 -15.66 6.02
N PHE A 304 17.41 -15.33 7.21
CA PHE A 304 15.99 -15.21 7.52
C PHE A 304 15.40 -13.80 7.35
N ASP A 305 16.21 -12.74 7.23
CA ASP A 305 15.69 -11.37 7.19
C ASP A 305 15.10 -10.97 5.81
N SER A 306 15.50 -11.64 4.72
CA SER A 306 14.91 -11.45 3.39
C SER A 306 13.49 -12.02 3.25
N PHE A 307 13.06 -12.92 4.14
CA PHE A 307 11.76 -13.57 4.06
C PHE A 307 10.60 -12.71 4.58
N ALA A 308 10.87 -11.70 5.41
CA ALA A 308 9.83 -10.86 6.00
C ALA A 308 9.07 -10.01 4.98
N LEU A 309 9.66 -9.72 3.80
CA LEU A 309 8.98 -8.99 2.72
C LEU A 309 8.13 -9.86 1.80
N LEU A 310 8.29 -11.19 1.85
CA LEU A 310 7.47 -12.16 1.10
C LEU A 310 6.31 -12.71 1.96
N SER A 311 6.40 -12.60 3.29
CA SER A 311 5.35 -13.06 4.21
C SER A 311 4.22 -12.06 4.46
N GLU A 312 4.25 -10.85 3.89
CA GLU A 312 3.08 -9.96 3.81
C GLU A 312 2.14 -10.35 2.65
N HIS A 313 2.12 -11.63 2.26
CA HIS A 313 1.03 -12.22 1.52
C HIS A 313 -0.07 -12.58 2.51
N GLY A 314 -0.82 -11.55 2.90
CA GLY A 314 -2.02 -11.70 3.70
C GLY A 314 -2.99 -12.67 3.02
N ASP A 315 -3.26 -13.76 3.72
CA ASP A 315 -4.60 -14.32 3.77
C ASP A 315 -5.58 -13.18 4.09
N ASN A 316 -6.42 -12.87 3.12
CA ASN A 316 -7.76 -12.32 3.25
C ASN A 316 -8.53 -12.59 1.95
#